data_AF-A0A0G0HCF3-F1
#
_entry.id   AF-A0A0G0HCF3-F1
#
_cell.length_a   1.000
_cell.length_b   1.000
_cell.length_c   1.000
_cell.angle_alpha   90.00
_cell.angle_beta   90.00
_cell.angle_gamma   90.00
#
_symmetry.space_group_name_H-M   'P 1'
#
loop_
_entity.id
_entity.type
_entity.pdbx_description
1 polymer ?
#
loop_
_entity_poly.entity_id
_entity_poly.type
_entity_poly.pdbx_seq_one_letter_code
_entity_poly.pdbx_strand_id
1 'polypeptide(L)'
;MPKEAFNVGFETANYHRPIQGDASTVFKAREQEIRNNLLRYLGEYRLAVKFDEFYYQQGIDFFGQRYIRAEEDNPIREKFKNAIRQKEAGGLSSKREVAECLGFEKIEQRFLQGDDFLFLWISPPGRKEDGYGDYSFNFLGEVKDRKVRVIPYRNELSMQKHKEIAGMFSNERFETDIDFLAHPIFIEKSEDTNSAEDILISIGEKEAVDTSWRNKLETRLASLIDIFINAVKSNTPESELKRIKRAIENFTIEEKTQISLGEFKPVNFGTKYLVDKYGSYAPPVVGGSCGSSSSKSDTLMDFQSKLNLGNDKYGERTFECPECGKTNVRPKDELLKNCQHCNSSKVAC
;
A
#
# COMPACT_ATOMS: atom_id res chain seq x y z
N MET A 1 0.26 10.94 -24.82
CA MET A 1 -0.42 9.62 -24.68
C MET A 1 -0.85 9.46 -23.23
N PRO A 2 -2.09 9.03 -22.95
CA PRO A 2 -2.54 8.74 -21.60
C PRO A 2 -1.68 7.59 -21.05
N LYS A 3 -1.07 7.78 -19.87
CA LYS A 3 -0.24 6.76 -19.21
C LYS A 3 -1.16 5.83 -18.41
N GLU A 4 -1.02 4.52 -18.62
CA GLU A 4 -1.74 3.46 -17.89
C GLU A 4 -1.45 3.58 -16.37
N ALA A 5 -2.44 3.57 -15.45
CA ALA A 5 -2.19 3.55 -13.99
C ALA A 5 -1.89 2.17 -13.44
N PHE A 6 -0.82 1.68 -14.03
CA PHE A 6 -0.07 0.49 -13.78
C PHE A 6 1.06 0.52 -12.78
N ASN A 7 1.03 1.29 -11.70
CA ASN A 7 2.12 1.20 -10.73
C ASN A 7 1.61 0.64 -9.41
N VAL A 8 1.25 -0.64 -9.43
CA VAL A 8 1.78 -1.48 -8.36
C VAL A 8 3.29 -1.28 -8.43
N GLY A 9 3.85 -0.59 -7.44
CA GLY A 9 5.24 -0.17 -7.46
C GLY A 9 6.15 -1.36 -7.75
N PHE A 10 6.63 -1.47 -8.99
CA PHE A 10 7.75 -2.31 -9.39
C PHE A 10 7.68 -3.78 -8.91
N GLU A 11 6.60 -4.52 -9.18
CA GLU A 11 6.50 -5.97 -8.83
C GLU A 11 7.73 -6.76 -9.32
N THR A 12 8.20 -6.46 -10.53
CA THR A 12 9.42 -7.04 -11.10
C THR A 12 10.68 -6.63 -10.36
N ALA A 13 10.92 -5.32 -10.20
CA ALA A 13 12.14 -4.87 -9.54
C ALA A 13 12.16 -5.29 -8.06
N ASN A 14 11.02 -5.27 -7.37
CA ASN A 14 10.86 -5.74 -5.99
C ASN A 14 11.14 -7.23 -5.87
N TYR A 15 10.61 -8.05 -6.78
CA TYR A 15 10.87 -9.49 -6.78
C TYR A 15 12.37 -9.81 -6.91
N HIS A 16 13.08 -9.05 -7.74
CA HIS A 16 14.50 -9.23 -8.02
C HIS A 16 15.43 -8.42 -7.11
N ARG A 17 14.91 -7.74 -6.08
CA ARG A 17 15.75 -7.06 -5.08
C ARG A 17 16.66 -8.07 -4.38
N PRO A 18 17.87 -7.69 -3.96
CA PRO A 18 18.72 -8.55 -3.14
C PRO A 18 17.96 -9.14 -1.95
N ILE A 19 18.16 -10.43 -1.69
CA ILE A 19 17.52 -11.16 -0.60
C ILE A 19 18.33 -10.94 0.68
N GLN A 20 17.63 -10.75 1.80
CA GLN A 20 18.20 -10.81 3.14
C GLN A 20 17.52 -11.90 3.95
N GLY A 21 18.28 -12.76 4.63
CA GLY A 21 17.71 -13.87 5.41
C GLY A 21 17.36 -15.07 4.53
N ASP A 22 16.40 -15.88 4.98
CA ASP A 22 16.02 -17.09 4.26
C ASP A 22 15.34 -16.76 2.92
N ALA A 23 15.98 -17.16 1.82
CA ALA A 23 15.53 -16.86 0.47
C ALA A 23 14.13 -17.39 0.18
N SER A 24 13.81 -18.58 0.68
CA SER A 24 12.48 -19.19 0.50
C SER A 24 11.40 -18.33 1.14
N THR A 25 11.61 -17.87 2.37
CA THR A 25 10.70 -16.99 3.10
C THR A 25 10.53 -15.66 2.41
N VAL A 26 11.62 -15.01 1.98
CA VAL A 26 11.58 -13.73 1.28
C VAL A 26 10.86 -13.83 -0.06
N PHE A 27 11.14 -14.87 -0.85
CA PHE A 27 10.47 -15.06 -2.12
C PHE A 27 8.97 -15.30 -1.93
N LYS A 28 8.57 -16.15 -0.98
CA LYS A 28 7.15 -16.34 -0.66
C LYS A 28 6.46 -15.05 -0.26
N ALA A 29 7.09 -14.22 0.57
CA ALA A 29 6.56 -12.93 0.96
C ALA A 29 6.36 -12.01 -0.25
N ARG A 30 7.32 -11.96 -1.17
CA ARG A 30 7.24 -11.18 -2.42
C ARG A 30 6.15 -11.69 -3.37
N GLU A 31 6.01 -13.00 -3.52
CA GLU A 31 4.93 -13.60 -4.34
C GLU A 31 3.55 -13.25 -3.76
N GLN A 32 3.41 -13.30 -2.44
CA GLN A 32 2.18 -12.92 -1.76
C GLN A 32 1.89 -11.42 -1.90
N GLU A 33 2.92 -10.56 -1.85
CA GLU A 33 2.79 -9.12 -2.05
C GLU A 33 2.27 -8.80 -3.45
N ILE A 34 2.85 -9.41 -4.50
CA ILE A 34 2.38 -9.28 -5.88
C ILE A 34 0.91 -9.72 -6.00
N ARG A 35 0.55 -10.87 -5.43
CA ARG A 35 -0.84 -11.36 -5.43
C ARG A 35 -1.77 -10.36 -4.76
N ASN A 36 -1.42 -9.88 -3.57
CA ASN A 36 -2.24 -8.95 -2.80
C ASN A 36 -2.45 -7.63 -3.56
N ASN A 37 -1.41 -7.12 -4.18
CA ASN A 37 -1.48 -5.88 -4.95
C ASN A 37 -2.36 -6.02 -6.21
N LEU A 38 -2.23 -7.14 -6.93
CA LEU A 38 -3.11 -7.44 -8.06
C LEU A 38 -4.57 -7.55 -7.64
N LEU A 39 -4.87 -8.31 -6.59
CA LEU A 39 -6.24 -8.48 -6.10
C LEU A 39 -6.82 -7.14 -5.66
N ARG A 40 -6.08 -6.36 -4.87
CA ARG A 40 -6.47 -5.00 -4.43
C ARG A 40 -6.82 -4.15 -5.63
N TYR A 41 -5.93 -4.06 -6.61
CA TYR A 41 -6.20 -3.28 -7.82
C TYR A 41 -7.48 -3.73 -8.52
N LEU A 42 -7.69 -5.04 -8.68
CA LEU A 42 -8.84 -5.55 -9.40
C LEU A 42 -10.15 -5.28 -8.66
N GLY A 43 -10.16 -5.46 -7.34
CA GLY A 43 -11.28 -5.05 -6.48
C GLY A 43 -11.61 -3.58 -6.63
N GLU A 44 -10.61 -2.73 -6.38
CA GLU A 44 -10.81 -1.29 -6.34
C GLU A 44 -11.16 -0.70 -7.71
N TYR A 45 -10.39 -1.02 -8.75
CA TYR A 45 -10.48 -0.31 -10.03
C TYR A 45 -11.34 -1.01 -11.07
N ARG A 46 -11.53 -2.33 -10.97
CA ARG A 46 -12.33 -3.09 -11.95
C ARG A 46 -13.71 -3.44 -11.43
N LEU A 47 -13.84 -3.63 -10.12
CA LEU A 47 -15.08 -4.08 -9.52
C LEU A 47 -15.79 -3.01 -8.68
N ALA A 48 -15.08 -1.95 -8.30
CA ALA A 48 -15.55 -0.92 -7.36
C ALA A 48 -15.95 -1.53 -6.01
N VAL A 49 -15.10 -2.45 -5.52
CA VAL A 49 -15.27 -3.11 -4.22
C VAL A 49 -14.02 -2.89 -3.39
N LYS A 50 -14.22 -2.43 -2.16
CA LYS A 50 -13.16 -2.32 -1.15
C LYS A 50 -13.18 -3.56 -0.26
N PHE A 51 -12.02 -4.12 -0.01
CA PHE A 51 -11.88 -5.25 0.91
C PHE A 51 -10.58 -5.22 1.70
N ASP A 52 -9.80 -4.15 1.59
CA ASP A 52 -8.60 -3.99 2.42
C ASP A 52 -9.00 -3.59 3.82
N GLU A 53 -8.46 -4.32 4.77
CA GLU A 53 -8.58 -4.03 6.19
C GLU A 53 -7.23 -4.30 6.82
N PHE A 54 -6.84 -3.43 7.74
CA PHE A 54 -5.65 -3.65 8.56
C PHE A 54 -6.07 -3.96 9.97
N TYR A 55 -5.46 -5.01 10.50
CA TYR A 55 -5.65 -5.43 11.88
C TYR A 55 -4.36 -5.22 12.63
N TYR A 56 -4.44 -4.47 13.72
CA TYR A 56 -3.36 -4.28 14.66
C TYR A 56 -3.76 -4.74 16.05
N GLN A 57 -2.75 -5.09 16.83
CA GLN A 57 -2.89 -5.58 18.20
C GLN A 57 -1.81 -4.98 19.09
N GLN A 58 -1.98 -5.13 20.39
CA GLN A 58 -0.96 -4.71 21.34
C GLN A 58 0.26 -5.64 21.27
N GLY A 59 1.45 -5.05 21.14
CA GLY A 59 2.74 -5.67 21.36
C GLY A 59 3.35 -5.22 22.69
N ILE A 60 4.36 -5.96 23.16
CA ILE A 60 5.19 -5.61 24.32
C ILE A 60 6.63 -5.85 23.91
N ASP A 61 7.53 -4.91 24.19
CA ASP A 61 8.94 -5.06 23.84
C ASP A 61 9.72 -5.73 24.98
N PHE A 62 11.03 -5.91 24.77
CA PHE A 62 11.91 -6.49 25.79
C PHE A 62 11.96 -5.66 27.09
N PHE A 63 11.66 -4.36 27.03
CA PHE A 63 11.65 -3.45 28.17
C PHE A 63 10.27 -3.34 28.85
N GLY A 64 9.27 -4.09 28.37
CA GLY A 64 7.90 -4.03 28.88
C GLY A 64 7.08 -2.85 28.35
N GLN A 65 7.60 -2.08 27.40
CA GLN A 65 6.87 -0.99 26.76
C GLN A 65 5.82 -1.55 25.80
N ARG A 66 4.59 -1.06 25.94
CA ARG A 66 3.48 -1.44 25.05
C ARG A 66 3.48 -0.58 23.78
N TYR A 67 3.07 -1.17 22.66
CA TYR A 67 2.97 -0.51 21.36
C TYR A 67 1.90 -1.17 20.47
N ILE A 68 1.54 -0.52 19.37
CA ILE A 68 0.72 -1.13 18.31
C ILE A 68 1.62 -1.89 17.33
N ARG A 69 1.25 -3.13 17.02
CA ARG A 69 1.89 -3.98 16.01
C ARG A 69 0.87 -4.58 15.03
N ALA A 70 1.32 -4.88 13.82
CA ALA A 70 0.58 -5.74 12.89
C ALA A 70 0.87 -7.22 13.21
N GLU A 71 0.83 -8.09 12.20
CA GLU A 71 1.24 -9.50 12.31
C GLU A 71 2.75 -9.65 12.61
N GLU A 72 3.57 -8.65 12.26
CA GLU A 72 4.99 -8.60 12.59
C GLU A 72 5.25 -8.18 14.05
N ASP A 73 6.34 -8.66 14.65
CA ASP A 73 6.75 -8.38 16.04
C ASP A 73 7.34 -6.96 16.26
N ASN A 74 7.31 -6.07 15.26
CA ASN A 74 7.89 -4.73 15.38
C ASN A 74 6.82 -3.63 15.55
N PRO A 75 7.11 -2.56 16.32
CA PRO A 75 6.21 -1.42 16.46
C PRO A 75 5.93 -0.75 15.11
N ILE A 76 4.66 -0.47 14.83
CA ILE A 76 4.27 0.26 13.61
C ILE A 76 4.89 1.65 13.57
N ARG A 77 5.01 2.31 14.72
CA ARG A 77 5.65 3.63 14.83
C ARG A 77 7.09 3.68 14.29
N GLU A 78 7.86 2.60 14.46
CA GLU A 78 9.25 2.60 13.94
C GLU A 78 9.28 2.63 12.41
N LYS A 79 8.25 2.10 11.75
CA LYS A 79 8.14 2.17 10.30
C LYS A 79 7.99 3.63 9.85
N PHE A 80 7.16 4.44 10.53
CA PHE A 80 7.01 5.86 10.21
C PHE A 80 8.32 6.62 10.40
N LYS A 81 9.04 6.37 11.51
CA LYS A 81 10.35 6.97 11.77
C LYS A 81 11.38 6.61 10.69
N ASN A 82 11.35 5.37 10.19
CA ASN A 82 12.25 4.97 9.11
C ASN A 82 11.94 5.72 7.80
N ALA A 83 10.66 5.90 7.46
CA ALA A 83 10.27 6.68 6.28
C ALA A 83 10.73 8.15 6.38
N ILE A 84 10.58 8.78 7.55
CA ILE A 84 11.08 10.14 7.83
C ILE A 84 12.60 10.22 7.59
N ARG A 85 13.36 9.31 8.22
CA ARG A 85 14.83 9.27 8.08
C ARG A 85 15.26 9.08 6.62
N GLN A 86 14.55 8.25 5.85
CA GLN A 86 14.86 8.01 4.44
C GLN A 86 14.65 9.28 3.60
N LYS A 87 13.56 10.01 3.82
CA LYS A 87 13.32 11.26 3.10
C LYS A 87 14.35 12.33 3.46
N GLU A 88 14.66 12.48 4.74
CA GLU A 88 15.66 13.45 5.22
C GLU A 88 17.05 13.14 4.68
N ALA A 89 17.47 11.87 4.69
CA ALA A 89 18.74 11.44 4.11
C ALA A 89 18.82 11.71 2.59
N GLY A 90 17.69 11.60 1.89
CA GLY A 90 17.57 11.93 0.48
C GLY A 90 17.42 13.42 0.16
N GLY A 91 17.45 14.31 1.17
CA GLY A 91 17.24 15.76 1.00
C GLY A 91 15.82 16.14 0.58
N LEU A 92 14.84 15.25 0.79
CA LEU A 92 13.43 15.46 0.46
C LEU A 92 12.65 15.96 1.68
N SER A 93 11.55 16.66 1.43
CA SER A 93 10.64 17.12 2.48
C SER A 93 9.96 15.93 3.19
N SER A 94 10.16 15.82 4.50
CA SER A 94 9.57 14.79 5.39
C SER A 94 8.32 15.27 6.13
N LYS A 95 7.82 16.48 5.84
CA LYS A 95 6.79 17.15 6.66
C LYS A 95 5.50 16.34 6.81
N ARG A 96 5.05 15.68 5.74
CA ARG A 96 3.85 14.84 5.77
C ARG A 96 4.09 13.55 6.54
N GLU A 97 5.23 12.90 6.36
CA GLU A 97 5.59 11.69 7.11
C GLU A 97 5.73 11.98 8.61
N VAL A 98 6.26 13.14 8.98
CA VAL A 98 6.29 13.61 10.38
C VAL A 98 4.88 13.81 10.91
N ALA A 99 4.00 14.45 10.13
CA ALA A 99 2.60 14.63 10.50
C ALA A 99 1.87 13.28 10.65
N GLU A 100 2.09 12.34 9.73
CA GLU A 100 1.54 10.99 9.80
C GLU A 100 2.00 10.24 11.05
N CYS A 101 3.29 10.35 11.38
CA CYS A 101 3.84 9.77 12.60
C CYS A 101 3.17 10.34 13.86
N LEU A 102 2.98 11.66 13.91
CA LEU A 102 2.30 12.34 15.02
C LEU A 102 0.83 11.92 15.14
N GLY A 103 0.11 11.81 14.02
CA GLY A 103 -1.27 11.33 14.01
C GLY A 103 -1.37 9.89 14.52
N PHE A 104 -0.50 9.02 14.04
CA PHE A 104 -0.44 7.63 14.50
C PHE A 104 -0.09 7.53 15.99
N GLU A 105 0.84 8.36 16.49
CA GLU A 105 1.19 8.40 17.91
C GLU A 105 -0.02 8.73 18.79
N LYS A 106 -0.91 9.63 18.35
CA LYS A 106 -2.17 9.93 19.08
C LYS A 106 -3.11 8.73 19.11
N ILE A 107 -3.25 8.01 17.99
CA ILE A 107 -4.03 6.76 17.92
C ILE A 107 -3.43 5.70 18.86
N GLU A 108 -2.11 5.52 18.81
CA GLU A 108 -1.38 4.57 19.67
C GLU A 108 -1.55 4.91 21.15
N GLN A 109 -1.38 6.17 21.54
CA GLN A 109 -1.56 6.59 22.93
C GLN A 109 -2.96 6.27 23.45
N ARG A 110 -4.01 6.58 22.68
CA ARG A 110 -5.39 6.30 23.08
C ARG A 110 -5.69 4.80 23.12
N PHE A 111 -5.21 4.04 22.13
CA PHE A 111 -5.30 2.59 22.13
C PHE A 111 -4.68 1.95 23.38
N LEU A 112 -3.50 2.45 23.79
CA LEU A 112 -2.78 1.93 24.95
C LEU A 112 -3.41 2.30 26.30
N GLN A 113 -4.26 3.34 26.34
CA GLN A 113 -5.10 3.66 27.51
C GLN A 113 -6.20 2.61 27.72
N GLY A 114 -6.56 1.87 26.67
CA GLY A 114 -7.50 0.76 26.72
C GLY A 114 -8.95 1.13 26.42
N ASP A 115 -9.18 2.31 25.84
CA ASP A 115 -10.51 2.75 25.45
C ASP A 115 -10.94 2.11 24.12
N ASP A 116 -12.21 1.75 24.02
CA ASP A 116 -12.86 1.49 22.74
C ASP A 116 -13.24 2.82 22.09
N PHE A 117 -12.84 3.03 20.83
CA PHE A 117 -13.15 4.26 20.12
C PHE A 117 -13.20 4.05 18.61
N LEU A 118 -13.87 4.98 17.93
CA LEU A 118 -13.81 5.10 16.49
C LEU A 118 -12.89 6.26 16.12
N PHE A 119 -12.29 6.21 14.94
CA PHE A 119 -11.55 7.36 14.42
C PHE A 119 -11.68 7.48 12.90
N LEU A 120 -11.61 8.72 12.43
CA LEU A 120 -11.45 9.06 11.03
C LEU A 120 -10.11 9.79 10.88
N TRP A 121 -9.23 9.25 10.05
CA TRP A 121 -7.94 9.87 9.79
C TRP A 121 -7.78 10.16 8.31
N ILE A 122 -7.59 11.43 7.96
CA ILE A 122 -7.69 11.89 6.57
C ILE A 122 -6.28 12.21 6.07
N SER A 123 -5.97 11.73 4.87
CA SER A 123 -4.78 12.06 4.09
C SER A 123 -5.25 12.75 2.80
N PRO A 124 -5.39 14.09 2.80
CA PRO A 124 -5.76 14.83 1.61
C PRO A 124 -4.68 14.73 0.53
N PRO A 125 -5.01 15.11 -0.73
CA PRO A 125 -4.02 15.14 -1.80
C PRO A 125 -2.84 16.02 -1.41
N GLY A 126 -1.63 15.49 -1.61
CA GLY A 126 -0.40 16.21 -1.32
C GLY A 126 0.01 17.12 -2.49
N ARG A 127 1.02 17.95 -2.24
CA ARG A 127 1.56 18.80 -3.31
C ARG A 127 2.35 17.95 -4.31
N LYS A 128 2.17 18.23 -5.60
CA LYS A 128 2.88 17.56 -6.69
C LYS A 128 4.40 17.73 -6.60
N GLU A 129 4.85 18.89 -6.12
CA GLU A 129 6.27 19.20 -5.91
C GLU A 129 6.95 18.32 -4.86
N ASP A 130 6.18 17.86 -3.86
CA ASP A 130 6.65 16.90 -2.85
C ASP A 130 6.48 15.45 -3.32
N GLY A 131 6.04 15.26 -4.56
CA GLY A 131 5.93 13.98 -5.23
C GLY A 131 4.59 13.27 -5.10
N TYR A 132 3.60 13.90 -4.48
CA TYR A 132 2.27 13.31 -4.27
C TYR A 132 1.35 13.47 -5.48
N GLY A 133 0.44 12.51 -5.64
CA GLY A 133 -0.59 12.53 -6.68
C GLY A 133 -1.85 13.31 -6.28
N ASP A 134 -2.87 13.25 -7.13
CA ASP A 134 -4.15 13.93 -6.95
C ASP A 134 -5.14 13.16 -6.05
N TYR A 135 -4.71 12.05 -5.44
CA TYR A 135 -5.56 11.17 -4.64
C TYR A 135 -5.49 11.46 -3.15
N SER A 136 -6.59 11.17 -2.46
CA SER A 136 -6.69 11.17 -1.01
C SER A 136 -7.10 9.83 -0.44
N PHE A 137 -6.87 9.67 0.85
CA PHE A 137 -7.29 8.51 1.62
C PHE A 137 -8.01 8.96 2.90
N ASN A 138 -9.11 8.31 3.23
CA ASN A 138 -9.75 8.37 4.53
C ASN A 138 -9.51 7.02 5.20
N PHE A 139 -8.88 6.99 6.36
CA PHE A 139 -8.68 5.78 7.15
C PHE A 139 -9.76 5.75 8.24
N LEU A 140 -10.69 4.82 8.10
CA LEU A 140 -11.79 4.62 9.05
C LEU A 140 -11.35 3.55 10.04
N GLY A 141 -11.24 3.93 11.29
CA GLY A 141 -10.69 3.11 12.34
C GLY A 141 -11.70 2.72 13.40
N GLU A 142 -11.63 1.47 13.84
CA GLU A 142 -12.38 0.95 14.96
C GLU A 142 -11.42 0.28 15.94
N VAL A 143 -11.46 0.72 17.19
CA VAL A 143 -10.76 0.08 18.30
C VAL A 143 -11.80 -0.63 19.18
N LYS A 144 -11.63 -1.94 19.29
CA LYS A 144 -12.49 -2.81 20.10
C LYS A 144 -11.69 -3.98 20.63
N ASP A 145 -11.88 -4.33 21.90
CA ASP A 145 -11.25 -5.50 22.53
C ASP A 145 -9.71 -5.52 22.38
N ARG A 146 -9.08 -4.33 22.49
CA ARG A 146 -7.63 -4.12 22.26
C ARG A 146 -7.14 -4.59 20.89
N LYS A 147 -8.00 -4.50 19.88
CA LYS A 147 -7.64 -4.65 18.47
C LYS A 147 -8.00 -3.37 17.75
N VAL A 148 -7.16 -2.99 16.79
CA VAL A 148 -7.43 -1.87 15.90
C VAL A 148 -7.75 -2.47 14.53
N ARG A 149 -8.93 -2.15 14.00
CA ARG A 149 -9.32 -2.40 12.62
C ARG A 149 -9.27 -1.08 11.88
N VAL A 150 -8.65 -1.05 10.70
CA VAL A 150 -8.57 0.15 9.86
C VAL A 150 -8.99 -0.19 8.44
N ILE A 151 -9.97 0.55 7.91
CA ILE A 151 -10.45 0.47 6.54
C ILE A 151 -9.88 1.68 5.79
N PRO A 152 -8.90 1.51 4.89
CA PRO A 152 -8.47 2.57 4.00
C PRO A 152 -9.52 2.82 2.91
N TYR A 153 -9.91 4.08 2.73
CA TYR A 153 -10.84 4.49 1.70
C TYR A 153 -10.21 5.55 0.79
N ARG A 154 -9.77 5.12 -0.38
CA ARG A 154 -9.24 6.01 -1.41
C ARG A 154 -10.36 6.79 -2.09
N ASN A 155 -10.16 8.07 -2.29
CA ASN A 155 -11.12 8.97 -2.92
C ASN A 155 -10.43 10.09 -3.72
N GLU A 156 -11.21 10.80 -4.53
CA GLU A 156 -10.79 11.98 -5.30
C GLU A 156 -11.54 13.22 -4.80
N LEU A 157 -11.33 13.54 -3.52
CA LEU A 157 -12.02 14.65 -2.87
C LEU A 157 -11.11 15.88 -2.80
N SER A 158 -11.71 17.05 -2.99
CA SER A 158 -11.02 18.32 -2.80
C SER A 158 -10.73 18.57 -1.32
N MET A 159 -9.78 19.46 -1.02
CA MET A 159 -9.51 19.89 0.35
C MET A 159 -10.75 20.43 1.05
N GLN A 160 -11.59 21.18 0.33
CA GLN A 160 -12.85 21.70 0.88
C GLN A 160 -13.79 20.57 1.30
N LYS A 161 -13.87 19.50 0.49
CA LYS A 161 -14.71 18.36 0.81
C LYS A 161 -14.19 17.56 2.01
N HIS A 162 -12.87 17.46 2.18
CA HIS A 162 -12.26 16.90 3.39
C HIS A 162 -12.58 17.73 4.63
N LYS A 163 -12.59 19.07 4.54
CA LYS A 163 -13.02 19.95 5.64
C LYS A 163 -14.49 19.73 6.00
N GLU A 164 -15.37 19.58 5.01
CA GLU A 164 -16.78 19.25 5.24
C GLU A 164 -16.94 17.92 5.97
N ILE A 165 -16.23 16.88 5.52
CA ILE A 165 -16.25 15.55 6.16
C ILE A 165 -15.74 15.64 7.61
N ALA A 166 -14.61 16.30 7.84
CA ALA A 166 -14.08 16.49 9.19
C ALA A 166 -15.06 17.24 10.10
N GLY A 167 -15.74 18.26 9.56
CA GLY A 167 -16.77 19.02 10.26
C GLY A 167 -18.01 18.24 10.67
N MET A 168 -18.24 17.05 10.08
CA MET A 168 -19.32 16.14 10.53
C MET A 168 -19.00 15.51 11.89
N PHE A 169 -17.73 15.39 12.23
CA PHE A 169 -17.24 14.59 13.36
C PHE A 169 -16.41 15.38 14.37
N SER A 170 -15.93 16.58 14.00
CA SER A 170 -15.06 17.40 14.82
C SER A 170 -15.33 18.89 14.63
N ASN A 171 -15.15 19.65 15.70
CA ASN A 171 -15.14 21.12 15.66
C ASN A 171 -13.73 21.69 15.42
N GLU A 172 -12.71 20.82 15.29
CA GLU A 172 -11.34 21.25 14.98
C GLU A 172 -11.26 21.89 13.58
N ARG A 173 -10.34 22.84 13.43
CA ARG A 173 -10.08 23.50 12.16
C ARG A 173 -8.87 22.88 11.49
N PHE A 174 -9.10 22.38 10.28
CA PHE A 174 -8.07 21.80 9.43
C PHE A 174 -7.85 22.73 8.24
N GLU A 175 -6.65 23.30 8.11
CA GLU A 175 -6.35 24.25 7.03
C GLU A 175 -5.45 23.66 5.95
N THR A 176 -4.54 22.79 6.36
CA THR A 176 -3.54 22.16 5.51
C THR A 176 -3.67 20.64 5.53
N ASP A 177 -3.08 19.99 4.53
CA ASP A 177 -2.94 18.54 4.51
C ASP A 177 -2.19 17.99 5.73
N ILE A 178 -1.17 18.71 6.19
CA ILE A 178 -0.42 18.39 7.42
C ILE A 178 -1.32 18.38 8.66
N ASP A 179 -2.29 19.30 8.74
CA ASP A 179 -3.21 19.35 9.89
C ASP A 179 -4.03 18.06 9.97
N PHE A 180 -4.61 17.62 8.85
CA PHE A 180 -5.37 16.38 8.76
C PHE A 180 -4.52 15.14 9.12
N LEU A 181 -3.28 15.09 8.63
CA LEU A 181 -2.37 13.98 8.92
C LEU A 181 -1.94 13.93 10.39
N ALA A 182 -1.73 15.07 11.04
CA ALA A 182 -1.31 15.12 12.43
C ALA A 182 -2.45 14.96 13.44
N HIS A 183 -3.71 15.08 13.01
CA HIS A 183 -4.88 15.14 13.89
C HIS A 183 -5.96 14.14 13.44
N PRO A 184 -5.84 12.85 13.81
CA PRO A 184 -6.93 11.90 13.65
C PRO A 184 -8.15 12.37 14.45
N ILE A 185 -9.32 12.29 13.83
CA ILE A 185 -10.59 12.69 14.43
C ILE A 185 -11.11 11.49 15.22
N PHE A 186 -11.15 11.60 16.54
CA PHE A 186 -11.75 10.57 17.39
C PHE A 186 -13.25 10.79 17.47
N ILE A 187 -14.02 9.75 17.19
CA ILE A 187 -15.47 9.79 17.08
C ILE A 187 -16.06 9.06 18.29
N GLU A 188 -16.92 9.76 19.01
CA GLU A 188 -17.72 9.15 20.08
C GLU A 188 -18.79 8.26 19.48
N LYS A 189 -18.95 7.05 20.04
CA LYS A 189 -20.00 6.13 19.62
C LYS A 189 -21.36 6.71 19.97
N SER A 190 -22.28 6.68 19.01
CA SER A 190 -23.66 7.17 19.14
C SER A 190 -24.62 6.16 18.51
N GLU A 191 -25.94 6.35 18.63
CA GLU A 191 -26.90 5.46 17.97
C GLU A 191 -26.67 5.37 16.45
N ASP A 192 -26.26 6.48 15.82
CA ASP A 192 -26.04 6.60 14.37
C ASP A 192 -24.61 6.25 13.92
N THR A 193 -23.65 6.12 14.84
CA THR A 193 -22.24 5.86 14.50
C THR A 193 -21.60 4.94 15.54
N ASN A 194 -21.60 3.64 15.27
CA ASN A 194 -21.08 2.61 16.18
C ASN A 194 -19.93 1.78 15.59
N SER A 195 -19.72 1.86 14.28
CA SER A 195 -18.71 1.11 13.53
C SER A 195 -17.97 1.97 12.52
N ALA A 196 -16.87 1.45 11.96
CA ALA A 196 -16.16 2.11 10.86
C ALA A 196 -17.03 2.21 9.59
N GLU A 197 -17.94 1.26 9.38
CA GLU A 197 -18.90 1.26 8.28
C GLU A 197 -19.94 2.37 8.42
N ASP A 198 -20.40 2.68 9.63
CA ASP A 198 -21.35 3.78 9.86
C ASP A 198 -20.72 5.14 9.51
N ILE A 199 -19.42 5.29 9.78
CA ILE A 199 -18.65 6.47 9.33
C ILE A 199 -18.63 6.52 7.80
N LEU A 200 -18.37 5.39 7.13
CA LEU A 200 -18.34 5.30 5.66
C LEU A 200 -19.69 5.72 5.05
N ILE A 201 -20.80 5.25 5.62
CA ILE A 201 -22.16 5.61 5.20
C ILE A 201 -22.40 7.10 5.42
N SER A 202 -21.97 7.64 6.57
CA SER A 202 -22.16 9.05 6.94
C SER A 202 -21.42 10.01 6.02
N ILE A 203 -20.22 9.65 5.55
CA ILE A 203 -19.48 10.46 4.57
C ILE A 203 -20.02 10.32 3.14
N GLY A 204 -21.06 9.51 2.93
CA GLY A 204 -21.80 9.39 1.68
C GLY A 204 -21.19 8.42 0.67
N GLU A 205 -20.30 7.53 1.12
CA GLU A 205 -19.64 6.57 0.24
C GLU A 205 -20.55 5.37 -0.02
N LYS A 206 -20.59 4.95 -1.29
CA LYS A 206 -21.53 3.93 -1.80
C LYS A 206 -20.88 2.57 -2.04
N GLU A 207 -19.55 2.50 -1.94
CA GLU A 207 -18.82 1.26 -2.13
C GLU A 207 -18.97 0.39 -0.88
N ALA A 208 -19.45 -0.84 -1.07
CA ALA A 208 -19.54 -1.80 0.01
C ALA A 208 -18.14 -2.31 0.38
N VAL A 209 -17.83 -2.31 1.68
CA VAL A 209 -16.74 -3.11 2.22
C VAL A 209 -17.22 -4.54 2.27
N ASP A 210 -16.67 -5.41 1.42
CA ASP A 210 -17.05 -6.82 1.40
C ASP A 210 -15.80 -7.69 1.24
N THR A 211 -15.29 -8.15 2.39
CA THR A 211 -14.11 -9.01 2.49
C THR A 211 -14.30 -10.36 1.77
N SER A 212 -15.55 -10.80 1.54
CA SER A 212 -15.83 -12.01 0.77
C SER A 212 -15.43 -11.86 -0.70
N TRP A 213 -15.42 -10.65 -1.25
CA TRP A 213 -14.97 -10.41 -2.62
C TRP A 213 -13.53 -10.79 -2.85
N ARG A 214 -12.66 -10.60 -1.84
CA ARG A 214 -11.27 -11.04 -1.94
C ARG A 214 -11.20 -12.53 -2.22
N ASN A 215 -11.94 -13.34 -1.46
CA ASN A 215 -11.97 -14.79 -1.63
C ASN A 215 -12.57 -15.18 -2.98
N LYS A 216 -13.64 -14.49 -3.43
CA LYS A 216 -14.26 -14.73 -4.74
C LYS A 216 -13.29 -14.41 -5.88
N LEU A 217 -12.62 -13.25 -5.82
CA LEU A 217 -11.59 -12.83 -6.77
C LEU A 217 -10.42 -13.80 -6.82
N GLU A 218 -9.88 -14.15 -5.66
CA GLU A 218 -8.74 -15.05 -5.55
C GLU A 218 -9.09 -16.44 -6.09
N THR A 219 -10.26 -16.98 -5.73
CA THR A 219 -10.74 -18.26 -6.26
C THR A 219 -10.84 -18.23 -7.79
N ARG A 220 -11.32 -17.12 -8.36
CA ARG A 220 -11.51 -17.00 -9.82
C ARG A 220 -10.21 -16.77 -10.58
N LEU A 221 -9.28 -16.03 -10.00
CA LEU A 221 -8.10 -15.50 -10.71
C LEU A 221 -6.79 -16.16 -10.32
N ALA A 222 -6.77 -17.05 -9.31
CA ALA A 222 -5.56 -17.67 -8.77
C ALA A 222 -4.60 -18.15 -9.87
N SER A 223 -5.09 -18.95 -10.82
CA SER A 223 -4.25 -19.52 -11.88
C SER A 223 -3.67 -18.48 -12.85
N LEU A 224 -4.37 -17.36 -13.10
CA LEU A 224 -3.85 -16.28 -13.93
C LEU A 224 -2.83 -15.42 -13.17
N ILE A 225 -3.07 -15.17 -11.89
CA ILE A 225 -2.12 -14.48 -11.01
C ILE A 225 -0.84 -15.31 -10.85
N ASP A 226 -0.95 -16.63 -10.70
CA ASP A 226 0.21 -17.53 -10.61
C ASP A 226 1.09 -17.46 -11.86
N ILE A 227 0.47 -17.34 -13.05
CA ILE A 227 1.22 -17.16 -14.30
C ILE A 227 1.94 -15.84 -14.34
N PHE A 228 1.30 -14.77 -13.88
CA PHE A 228 1.95 -13.48 -13.79
C PHE A 228 3.13 -13.52 -12.82
N ILE A 229 2.96 -14.08 -11.63
CA ILE A 229 4.04 -14.28 -10.66
C ILE A 229 5.18 -15.11 -11.27
N ASN A 230 4.86 -16.22 -11.95
CA ASN A 230 5.87 -17.04 -12.62
C ASN A 230 6.60 -16.32 -13.76
N ALA A 231 5.91 -15.43 -14.49
CA ALA A 231 6.52 -14.59 -15.50
C ALA A 231 7.45 -13.54 -14.87
N VAL A 232 7.06 -12.94 -13.74
CA VAL A 232 7.92 -12.04 -12.96
C VAL A 232 9.18 -12.77 -12.48
N LYS A 233 9.01 -13.97 -11.90
CA LYS A 233 10.09 -14.86 -11.45
C LYS A 233 11.11 -15.16 -12.55
N SER A 234 10.60 -15.45 -13.74
CA SER A 234 11.40 -15.84 -14.89
C SER A 234 12.04 -14.64 -15.62
N ASN A 235 11.84 -13.43 -15.11
CA ASN A 235 12.29 -12.18 -15.74
C ASN A 235 11.82 -12.07 -17.20
N THR A 236 10.56 -12.45 -17.43
CA THR A 236 9.90 -12.41 -18.73
C THR A 236 9.89 -10.97 -19.28
N PRO A 237 10.00 -10.75 -20.61
CA PRO A 237 9.99 -9.42 -21.20
C PRO A 237 8.75 -8.60 -20.82
N GLU A 238 8.95 -7.29 -20.62
CA GLU A 238 7.89 -6.34 -20.20
C GLU A 238 6.65 -6.39 -21.09
N SER A 239 6.82 -6.62 -22.40
CA SER A 239 5.70 -6.76 -23.35
C SER A 239 4.78 -7.93 -23.03
N GLU A 240 5.33 -9.05 -22.56
CA GLU A 240 4.57 -10.25 -22.22
C GLU A 240 3.98 -10.14 -20.80
N LEU A 241 4.69 -9.53 -19.85
CA LEU A 241 4.11 -9.18 -18.54
C LEU A 241 2.88 -8.29 -18.71
N LYS A 242 2.98 -7.27 -19.57
CA LYS A 242 1.87 -6.38 -19.92
C LYS A 242 0.71 -7.13 -20.57
N ARG A 243 0.99 -8.12 -21.41
CA ARG A 243 -0.03 -8.96 -22.05
C ARG A 243 -0.77 -9.85 -21.05
N ILE A 244 -0.05 -10.53 -20.15
CA ILE A 244 -0.64 -11.35 -19.07
C ILE A 244 -1.51 -10.48 -18.17
N LYS A 245 -1.01 -9.29 -17.82
CA LYS A 245 -1.72 -8.31 -17.01
C LYS A 245 -3.03 -7.83 -17.66
N ARG A 246 -3.00 -7.50 -18.95
CA ARG A 246 -4.22 -7.18 -19.73
C ARG A 246 -5.22 -8.33 -19.68
N ALA A 247 -4.73 -9.57 -19.78
CA ALA A 247 -5.60 -10.74 -19.69
C ALA A 247 -6.29 -10.85 -18.33
N ILE A 248 -5.56 -10.66 -17.23
CA ILE A 248 -6.12 -10.63 -15.87
C ILE A 248 -7.21 -9.55 -15.76
N GLU A 249 -6.93 -8.33 -16.21
CA GLU A 249 -7.87 -7.21 -16.11
C GLU A 249 -9.13 -7.44 -16.95
N ASN A 250 -8.97 -7.78 -18.23
CA ASN A 250 -10.09 -8.01 -19.14
C ASN A 250 -10.94 -9.21 -18.71
N PHE A 251 -10.31 -10.29 -18.23
CA PHE A 251 -11.03 -11.45 -17.71
C PHE A 251 -11.82 -11.09 -16.44
N THR A 252 -11.25 -10.28 -15.55
CA THR A 252 -11.96 -9.81 -14.35
C THR A 252 -13.21 -8.99 -14.70
N ILE A 253 -13.11 -8.11 -15.70
CA ILE A 253 -14.24 -7.29 -16.16
C ILE A 253 -15.33 -8.19 -16.75
N GLU A 254 -14.97 -9.12 -17.63
CA GLU A 254 -15.91 -10.07 -18.26
C GLU A 254 -16.64 -10.93 -17.21
N GLU A 255 -15.91 -11.34 -16.15
CA GLU A 255 -16.41 -12.24 -15.11
C GLU A 255 -17.04 -11.52 -13.91
N LYS A 256 -17.19 -10.18 -13.95
CA LYS A 256 -17.67 -9.36 -12.83
C LYS A 256 -18.93 -9.93 -12.17
N THR A 257 -19.92 -10.32 -12.95
CA THR A 257 -21.18 -10.88 -12.43
C THR A 257 -20.97 -12.23 -11.74
N GLN A 258 -20.17 -13.13 -12.33
CA GLN A 258 -19.89 -14.44 -11.72
C GLN A 258 -19.06 -14.29 -10.44
N ILE A 259 -18.08 -13.39 -10.44
CA ILE A 259 -17.28 -13.06 -9.25
C ILE A 259 -18.19 -12.49 -8.15
N SER A 260 -19.15 -11.62 -8.50
CA SER A 260 -20.11 -11.07 -7.52
C SER A 260 -20.94 -12.16 -6.84
N LEU A 261 -21.45 -13.10 -7.64
CA LEU A 261 -22.30 -14.20 -7.19
C LEU A 261 -21.51 -15.32 -6.49
N GLY A 262 -20.19 -15.42 -6.71
CA GLY A 262 -19.38 -16.53 -6.24
C GLY A 262 -19.69 -17.85 -6.95
N GLU A 263 -20.46 -17.81 -8.04
CA GLU A 263 -20.89 -18.97 -8.81
C GLU A 263 -19.92 -19.20 -9.98
N PHE A 264 -18.84 -19.93 -9.71
CA PHE A 264 -17.86 -20.24 -10.74
C PHE A 264 -18.25 -21.51 -11.48
N LYS A 265 -18.67 -21.36 -12.74
CA LYS A 265 -18.75 -22.51 -13.63
C LYS A 265 -17.32 -23.03 -13.86
N PRO A 266 -17.10 -24.37 -13.86
CA PRO A 266 -15.82 -24.94 -14.23
C PRO A 266 -15.47 -24.43 -15.63
N VAL A 267 -14.44 -23.61 -15.70
CA VAL A 267 -13.91 -23.15 -16.98
C VAL A 267 -12.83 -24.14 -17.38
N ASN A 268 -13.14 -25.00 -18.35
CA ASN A 268 -12.18 -25.97 -18.90
C ASN A 268 -11.14 -25.34 -19.84
N PHE A 269 -11.05 -24.01 -19.89
CA PHE A 269 -10.05 -23.33 -20.70
C PHE A 269 -8.73 -23.27 -19.93
N GLY A 270 -7.67 -23.80 -20.54
CA GLY A 270 -6.31 -23.63 -20.02
C GLY A 270 -5.97 -22.15 -19.91
N THR A 271 -5.20 -21.79 -18.89
CA THR A 271 -4.77 -20.41 -18.64
C THR A 271 -4.07 -19.73 -19.83
N LYS A 272 -3.36 -20.51 -20.67
CA LYS A 272 -2.78 -20.01 -21.93
C LYS A 272 -3.85 -19.45 -22.87
N TYR A 273 -4.99 -20.14 -23.01
CA TYR A 273 -6.11 -19.65 -23.82
C TYR A 273 -6.65 -18.32 -23.28
N LEU A 274 -6.76 -18.18 -21.95
CA LEU A 274 -7.21 -16.93 -21.33
C LEU A 274 -6.24 -15.78 -21.62
N VAL A 275 -4.93 -16.01 -21.51
CA VAL A 275 -3.91 -14.99 -21.87
C VAL A 275 -3.97 -14.64 -23.35
N ASP A 276 -4.10 -15.63 -24.23
CA ASP A 276 -4.19 -15.41 -25.68
C ASP A 276 -5.45 -14.60 -26.06
N LYS A 277 -6.61 -14.95 -25.47
CA LYS A 277 -7.89 -14.29 -25.72
C LYS A 277 -7.93 -12.88 -25.16
N TYR A 278 -7.66 -12.74 -23.85
CA TYR A 278 -7.91 -11.49 -23.12
C TYR A 278 -6.68 -10.55 -23.08
N GLY A 279 -5.48 -11.03 -23.40
CA GLY A 279 -4.25 -10.22 -23.36
C GLY A 279 -4.00 -9.40 -24.64
N SER A 280 -4.74 -9.68 -25.72
CA SER A 280 -4.51 -9.08 -27.05
C SER A 280 -4.98 -7.63 -27.19
N TYR A 281 -5.82 -7.14 -26.26
CA TYR A 281 -6.38 -5.79 -26.30
C TYR A 281 -6.21 -5.06 -24.96
N ALA A 282 -6.21 -3.73 -25.02
CA ALA A 282 -6.13 -2.92 -23.82
C ALA A 282 -7.48 -2.91 -23.07
N PRO A 283 -7.48 -2.98 -21.73
CA PRO A 283 -8.69 -2.86 -20.95
C PRO A 283 -9.30 -1.45 -21.06
N PRO A 284 -10.62 -1.31 -20.82
CA PRO A 284 -11.27 -0.01 -20.71
C PRO A 284 -10.53 0.92 -19.74
N VAL A 285 -10.46 2.19 -20.11
CA VAL A 285 -9.90 3.24 -19.24
C VAL A 285 -10.80 3.39 -18.02
N VAL A 286 -10.21 3.38 -16.83
CA VAL A 286 -10.89 3.65 -15.56
C VAL A 286 -10.43 4.99 -15.02
N GLY A 287 -11.38 5.81 -14.54
CA GLY A 287 -11.07 7.03 -13.78
C GLY A 287 -10.32 6.68 -12.50
N GLY A 288 -9.50 7.61 -11.99
CA GLY A 288 -8.59 7.32 -10.87
C GLY A 288 -7.28 6.64 -11.25
N SER A 289 -6.96 6.67 -12.54
CA SER A 289 -5.76 6.10 -13.15
C SER A 289 -4.84 7.21 -13.75
N CYS A 290 -4.26 8.09 -12.93
CA CYS A 290 -3.17 9.01 -13.29
C CYS A 290 -2.27 9.25 -12.06
N GLY A 291 -0.96 9.07 -12.03
CA GLY A 291 0.00 8.50 -12.95
C GLY A 291 1.29 8.28 -12.16
N SER A 292 2.01 7.21 -12.47
CA SER A 292 3.38 7.03 -11.99
C SER A 292 4.36 7.73 -12.91
N SER A 293 4.53 9.01 -12.66
CA SER A 293 5.80 9.66 -13.00
C SER A 293 6.61 9.76 -11.73
N SER A 294 7.42 8.73 -11.45
CA SER A 294 8.76 8.87 -10.86
C SER A 294 8.91 9.65 -9.54
N SER A 295 7.85 9.87 -8.77
CA SER A 295 7.91 10.59 -7.51
C SER A 295 7.62 9.67 -6.33
N LYS A 296 8.62 9.61 -5.44
CA LYS A 296 8.67 8.87 -4.18
C LYS A 296 7.61 9.39 -3.21
N SER A 297 6.35 8.97 -3.37
CA SER A 297 5.25 9.30 -2.48
C SER A 297 4.86 8.07 -1.66
N ASP A 298 5.49 7.94 -0.49
CA ASP A 298 5.21 6.92 0.50
C ASP A 298 3.91 7.26 1.26
N THR A 299 2.76 7.14 0.61
CA THR A 299 1.45 7.21 1.32
C THR A 299 1.26 5.98 2.20
N LEU A 300 0.41 6.04 3.23
CA LEU A 300 0.16 4.91 4.16
C LEU A 300 -0.12 3.55 3.48
N MET A 301 -0.76 3.54 2.29
CA MET A 301 -0.95 2.33 1.46
C MET A 301 0.33 1.87 0.73
N ASP A 302 1.16 2.79 0.24
CA ASP A 302 2.47 2.49 -0.40
C ASP A 302 3.55 2.17 0.67
N PHE A 303 3.39 2.72 1.86
CA PHE A 303 4.12 2.40 3.08
C PHE A 303 3.80 0.99 3.57
N GLN A 304 2.53 0.57 3.49
CA GLN A 304 2.08 -0.78 3.85
C GLN A 304 2.50 -1.85 2.83
N SER A 305 2.58 -1.52 1.55
CA SER A 305 3.16 -2.44 0.53
C SER A 305 4.68 -2.58 0.70
N LYS A 306 5.38 -1.55 1.19
CA LYS A 306 6.84 -1.54 1.45
C LYS A 306 7.28 -2.19 2.77
N LEU A 307 6.37 -2.74 3.56
CA LEU A 307 6.66 -3.32 4.89
C LEU A 307 7.58 -4.56 4.88
N ASN A 308 7.96 -5.06 3.71
CA ASN A 308 8.79 -6.26 3.57
C ASN A 308 10.31 -6.03 3.48
N LEU A 309 10.87 -4.84 3.79
CA LEU A 309 12.31 -4.60 3.65
C LEU A 309 12.93 -3.91 4.89
N GLY A 310 13.70 -4.68 5.66
CA GLY A 310 14.27 -4.27 6.96
C GLY A 310 15.43 -3.27 6.92
N ASN A 311 15.72 -2.68 8.09
CA ASN A 311 16.75 -1.65 8.37
C ASN A 311 18.21 -2.16 8.36
N ASP A 312 19.19 -1.26 8.15
CA ASP A 312 20.65 -1.49 8.03
C ASP A 312 21.51 -0.53 8.89
N LYS A 313 22.63 -1.01 9.45
CA LYS A 313 23.55 -0.31 10.38
C LYS A 313 24.32 0.89 9.81
N TYR A 314 24.62 0.93 8.51
CA TYR A 314 25.41 2.01 7.88
C TYR A 314 24.55 2.95 7.02
N GLY A 315 23.24 2.98 7.23
CA GLY A 315 22.31 3.85 6.50
C GLY A 315 21.84 3.26 5.18
N GLU A 316 21.72 4.08 4.13
CA GLU A 316 21.21 3.61 2.84
C GLU A 316 22.18 2.57 2.24
N ARG A 317 21.63 1.42 1.86
CA ARG A 317 22.42 0.35 1.22
C ARG A 317 22.68 0.65 -0.25
N THR A 318 21.99 1.63 -0.80
CA THR A 318 22.01 2.02 -2.21
C THR A 318 22.71 3.36 -2.31
N PHE A 319 23.80 3.44 -3.06
CA PHE A 319 24.57 4.69 -3.17
C PHE A 319 25.33 4.75 -4.50
N GLU A 320 25.51 5.94 -5.06
CA GLU A 320 26.16 6.10 -6.36
C GLU A 320 27.69 5.99 -6.25
N CYS A 321 28.31 5.33 -7.24
CA CYS A 321 29.75 5.35 -7.36
C CYS A 321 30.21 6.74 -7.80
N PRO A 322 31.14 7.40 -7.08
CA PRO A 322 31.65 8.71 -7.50
C PRO A 322 32.46 8.66 -8.81
N GLU A 323 32.90 7.46 -9.24
CA GLU A 323 33.68 7.27 -10.46
C GLU A 323 32.84 6.97 -11.70
N CYS A 324 31.88 6.06 -11.59
CA CYS A 324 31.09 5.62 -12.76
C CYS A 324 29.64 6.10 -12.75
N GLY A 325 29.20 6.80 -11.70
CA GLY A 325 27.83 7.28 -11.53
C GLY A 325 26.78 6.16 -11.40
N LYS A 326 27.19 4.89 -11.44
CA LYS A 326 26.29 3.75 -11.31
C LYS A 326 26.02 3.45 -9.85
N THR A 327 24.77 3.11 -9.56
CA THR A 327 24.29 2.78 -8.23
C THR A 327 24.83 1.43 -7.74
N ASN A 328 25.51 1.43 -6.59
CA ASN A 328 25.94 0.24 -5.86
C ASN A 328 24.92 -0.12 -4.79
N VAL A 329 24.86 -1.40 -4.45
CA VAL A 329 24.04 -1.91 -3.35
C VAL A 329 24.90 -2.76 -2.41
N ARG A 330 25.17 -2.27 -1.19
CA ARG A 330 25.96 -2.98 -0.18
C ARG A 330 25.13 -4.01 0.61
N PRO A 331 25.72 -5.11 1.12
CA PRO A 331 25.03 -6.07 2.00
C PRO A 331 24.59 -5.44 3.32
N LYS A 332 23.75 -6.15 4.10
CA LYS A 332 23.25 -5.61 5.37
C LYS A 332 24.37 -5.59 6.41
N ASP A 333 24.54 -4.46 7.09
CA ASP A 333 25.55 -4.23 8.14
C ASP A 333 27.00 -4.46 7.66
N GLU A 334 27.20 -4.31 6.34
CA GLU A 334 28.49 -4.45 5.67
C GLU A 334 28.72 -3.31 4.66
N LEU A 335 29.99 -3.01 4.41
CA LEU A 335 30.46 -1.99 3.47
C LEU A 335 31.07 -2.67 2.24
N LEU A 336 30.89 -2.08 1.06
CA LEU A 336 31.48 -2.61 -0.16
C LEU A 336 32.96 -2.27 -0.23
N LYS A 337 33.80 -3.29 -0.47
CA LYS A 337 35.24 -3.08 -0.69
C LYS A 337 35.54 -2.40 -2.03
N ASN A 338 34.74 -2.67 -3.05
CA ASN A 338 34.89 -2.12 -4.41
C ASN A 338 33.51 -1.94 -5.04
N CYS A 339 33.45 -1.07 -6.06
CA CYS A 339 32.25 -0.83 -6.84
C CYS A 339 31.87 -2.08 -7.62
N GLN A 340 30.59 -2.46 -7.57
CA GLN A 340 30.06 -3.64 -8.25
C GLN A 340 30.08 -3.52 -9.78
N HIS A 341 30.26 -2.32 -10.32
CA HIS A 341 30.18 -2.04 -11.77
C HIS A 341 31.52 -1.70 -12.40
N CYS A 342 32.39 -0.95 -11.72
CA CYS A 342 33.68 -0.54 -12.25
C CYS A 342 34.88 -1.00 -11.41
N ASN A 343 34.64 -1.78 -10.35
CA ASN A 343 35.65 -2.30 -9.43
C ASN A 343 36.51 -1.22 -8.73
N SER A 344 36.07 0.06 -8.75
CA SER A 344 36.73 1.16 -8.04
C SER A 344 36.63 0.98 -6.52
N SER A 345 37.73 1.20 -5.80
CA SER A 345 37.77 1.19 -4.34
C SER A 345 37.25 2.49 -3.70
N LYS A 346 36.87 3.50 -4.48
CA LYS A 346 36.33 4.77 -3.95
C LYS A 346 34.96 4.66 -3.29
N VAL A 347 34.38 3.47 -3.29
CA VAL A 347 33.14 3.13 -2.56
C VAL A 347 33.42 2.45 -1.21
N ALA A 348 34.69 2.17 -0.90
CA ALA A 348 35.11 1.64 0.39
C ALA A 348 35.22 2.78 1.41
N CYS A 349 34.16 2.96 2.18
CA CYS A 349 34.13 3.83 3.36
C CYS A 349 33.55 3.02 4.51
#